data_AF-A0A5M8Q9C3-F1
#
_entry.id   AF-A0A5M8Q9C3-F1
#
_cell.length_a   1.000
_cell.length_b   1.000
_cell.length_c   1.000
_cell.angle_alpha   90.00
_cell.angle_beta   90.00
_cell.angle_gamma   90.00
#
_symmetry.space_group_name_H-M   'P 1'
#
loop_
_entity.id
_entity.type
_entity.pdbx_description
1 polymer ?
#
loop_
_entity_poly.entity_id
_entity_poly.type
_entity_poly.pdbx_seq_one_letter_code
_entity_poly.pdbx_strand_id
1 'polypeptide(L)'
;MMKMRQMCCMLALPVFLSFSACQQEEAPMPATTEFATADYQLVDLTELEAPEVSLGSEATAFTCTPRETSKEKMETLKRALQHLGLDENQKTAVKGFVQQHNACIAPSIDRIHSLHHDLLRKANAAREEYIIAYKAGKITKPQLEENLAKLRASLKAELEKHEVKQRQMRLVRKCRQELLQKIEAVLNQNQLLKWNNWKSRLS
;
A
#
# COMPACT_ATOMS: atom_id res chain seq x y z
N MET A 1 4.88 66.25 6.24
CA MET A 1 3.91 67.17 5.60
C MET A 1 2.83 66.35 4.92
N MET A 2 1.57 66.69 5.23
CA MET A 2 0.34 66.03 4.80
C MET A 2 0.13 66.07 3.27
N LYS A 3 -0.54 65.06 2.72
CA LYS A 3 -1.64 65.30 1.77
C LYS A 3 -2.64 64.15 1.79
N MET A 4 -3.71 64.44 2.53
CA MET A 4 -4.99 63.78 2.63
C MET A 4 -5.78 64.01 1.33
N ARG A 5 -6.43 62.99 0.78
CA ARG A 5 -7.56 63.16 -0.16
C ARG A 5 -8.56 62.01 -0.01
N GLN A 6 -9.70 62.37 0.57
CA GLN A 6 -10.98 61.67 0.59
C GLN A 6 -11.56 61.65 -0.84
N MET A 7 -12.34 60.62 -1.20
CA MET A 7 -13.76 60.80 -1.55
C MET A 7 -14.49 59.49 -1.92
N CYS A 8 -15.64 59.32 -1.25
CA CYS A 8 -16.97 58.89 -1.73
C CYS A 8 -17.24 57.50 -2.33
N CYS A 9 -18.02 56.74 -1.54
CA CYS A 9 -19.34 56.18 -1.87
C CYS A 9 -19.52 55.32 -3.14
N MET A 10 -19.96 54.08 -2.95
CA MET A 10 -21.35 53.66 -3.22
C MET A 10 -21.59 52.28 -2.57
N LEU A 11 -22.52 52.26 -1.61
CA LEU A 11 -23.13 51.06 -1.05
C LEU A 11 -24.21 50.59 -2.04
N ALA A 12 -24.07 49.39 -2.58
CA ALA A 12 -25.15 48.67 -3.24
C ALA A 12 -25.49 47.43 -2.39
N LEU A 13 -26.64 47.48 -1.73
CA LEU A 13 -27.28 46.33 -1.09
C LEU A 13 -27.96 45.48 -2.18
N PRO A 14 -27.57 44.21 -2.39
CA PRO A 14 -28.47 43.26 -3.01
C PRO A 14 -29.40 42.65 -1.94
N VAL A 15 -30.68 42.92 -2.10
CA VAL A 15 -31.79 42.23 -1.44
C VAL A 15 -31.72 40.75 -1.80
N PHE A 16 -31.26 39.91 -0.87
CA PHE A 16 -31.41 38.46 -0.99
C PHE A 16 -32.80 38.07 -0.47
N LEU A 17 -33.68 37.74 -1.41
CA LEU A 17 -34.96 37.10 -1.16
C LEU A 17 -34.71 35.72 -0.53
N SER A 18 -35.03 35.61 0.76
CA SER A 18 -35.10 34.33 1.47
C SER A 18 -36.32 33.56 0.97
N PHE A 19 -36.12 32.71 -0.03
CA PHE A 19 -37.03 31.61 -0.32
C PHE A 19 -36.89 30.57 0.79
N SER A 20 -37.83 30.57 1.74
CA SER A 20 -38.06 29.44 2.64
C SER A 20 -38.70 28.31 1.86
N ALA A 21 -37.88 27.58 1.10
CA ALA A 21 -38.22 26.26 0.62
C ALA A 21 -38.13 25.30 1.81
N CYS A 22 -39.23 24.67 2.18
CA CYS A 22 -39.24 23.49 3.04
C CYS A 22 -38.47 22.38 2.33
N GLN A 23 -37.15 22.34 2.49
CA GLN A 23 -36.39 21.13 2.29
C GLN A 23 -36.75 20.21 3.45
N GLN A 24 -37.57 19.22 3.13
CA GLN A 24 -37.70 18.01 3.90
C GLN A 24 -36.30 17.41 3.98
N GLU A 25 -35.63 17.66 5.11
CA GLU A 25 -34.33 17.11 5.43
C GLU A 25 -34.53 15.60 5.56
N GLU A 26 -34.32 14.89 4.45
CA GLU A 26 -34.10 13.45 4.46
C GLU A 26 -32.92 13.25 5.40
N ALA A 27 -33.23 12.82 6.62
CA ALA A 27 -32.24 12.34 7.56
C ALA A 27 -31.29 11.42 6.77
N PRO A 28 -29.96 11.68 6.78
CA PRO A 28 -29.04 10.83 6.06
C PRO A 28 -29.28 9.41 6.57
N MET A 29 -29.70 8.52 5.65
CA MET A 29 -29.84 7.10 5.98
C MET A 29 -28.58 6.68 6.73
N PRO A 30 -28.70 5.95 7.85
CA PRO A 30 -27.52 5.50 8.58
C PRO A 30 -26.64 4.79 7.56
N ALA A 31 -25.44 5.33 7.35
CA ALA A 31 -24.48 4.75 6.43
C ALA A 31 -24.37 3.28 6.79
N THR A 32 -24.93 2.40 5.98
CA THR A 32 -24.78 0.97 6.16
C THR A 32 -23.28 0.74 6.15
N THR A 33 -22.75 0.26 7.28
CA THR A 33 -21.32 0.06 7.50
C THR A 33 -20.86 -1.12 6.63
N GLU A 34 -20.91 -0.95 5.30
CA GLU A 34 -20.44 -1.93 4.36
C GLU A 34 -18.92 -1.90 4.32
N PHE A 35 -18.34 -3.09 4.27
CA PHE A 35 -16.91 -3.29 4.15
C PHE A 35 -16.45 -2.88 2.74
N ALA A 36 -16.20 -1.58 2.55
CA ALA A 36 -15.70 -1.02 1.30
C ALA A 36 -14.39 -1.72 0.89
N THR A 37 -14.34 -2.26 -0.33
CA THR A 37 -13.35 -3.27 -0.72
C THR A 37 -11.89 -2.81 -0.60
N ALA A 38 -11.60 -1.53 -0.78
CA ALA A 38 -10.24 -1.00 -0.73
C ALA A 38 -9.65 -0.95 0.68
N ASP A 39 -10.46 -0.64 1.70
CA ASP A 39 -9.96 -0.41 3.07
C ASP A 39 -9.47 -1.69 3.73
N TYR A 40 -10.04 -2.84 3.34
CA TYR A 40 -9.80 -4.15 3.96
C TYR A 40 -8.79 -5.02 3.20
N GLN A 41 -8.11 -4.45 2.19
CA GLN A 41 -7.03 -5.14 1.49
C GLN A 41 -5.79 -5.19 2.37
N LEU A 42 -5.49 -6.38 2.90
CA LEU A 42 -4.20 -6.61 3.56
C LEU A 42 -3.11 -6.67 2.50
N VAL A 43 -2.00 -5.99 2.77
CA VAL A 43 -0.82 -6.06 1.90
C VAL A 43 -0.28 -7.48 1.86
N ASP A 44 0.03 -7.98 0.66
CA ASP A 44 0.67 -9.28 0.49
C ASP A 44 2.13 -9.20 0.95
N LEU A 45 2.39 -9.80 2.11
CA LEU A 45 3.73 -9.86 2.69
C LEU A 45 4.70 -10.64 1.82
N THR A 46 4.22 -11.65 1.08
CA THR A 46 5.08 -12.44 0.18
C THR A 46 5.61 -11.58 -0.96
N GLU A 47 4.79 -10.67 -1.49
CA GLU A 47 5.19 -9.75 -2.55
C GLU A 47 6.25 -8.75 -2.07
N LEU A 48 6.06 -8.18 -0.87
CA LEU A 48 7.05 -7.28 -0.26
C LEU A 48 8.37 -8.00 0.09
N GLU A 49 8.30 -9.28 0.45
CA GLU A 49 9.46 -10.06 0.86
C GLU A 49 10.33 -10.48 -0.33
N ALA A 50 9.72 -10.87 -1.44
CA ALA A 50 10.41 -11.41 -2.59
C ALA A 50 9.80 -10.90 -3.91
N PRO A 51 10.06 -9.63 -4.27
CA PRO A 51 9.60 -9.08 -5.54
C PRO A 51 10.24 -9.82 -6.71
N GLU A 52 9.49 -10.01 -7.79
CA GLU A 52 10.03 -10.62 -9.00
C GLU A 52 10.84 -9.60 -9.79
N VAL A 53 12.15 -9.85 -9.91
CA VAL A 53 13.04 -9.03 -10.75
C VAL A 53 13.00 -9.54 -12.18
N SER A 54 12.61 -8.68 -13.13
CA SER A 54 12.52 -9.01 -14.55
C SER A 54 13.88 -9.41 -15.16
N LEU A 55 13.83 -10.06 -16.33
CA LEU A 55 15.00 -10.30 -17.16
C LEU A 55 15.40 -8.98 -17.82
N GLY A 56 16.32 -8.24 -17.20
CA GLY A 56 16.99 -7.13 -17.88
C GLY A 56 17.72 -7.64 -19.12
N SER A 57 17.66 -6.87 -20.20
CA SER A 57 18.31 -7.18 -21.49
C SER A 57 19.09 -5.97 -21.97
N GLU A 58 19.68 -6.03 -23.17
CA GLU A 58 20.28 -4.88 -23.85
C GLU A 58 19.28 -3.73 -24.04
N ALA A 59 18.01 -4.04 -24.26
CA ALA A 59 16.96 -3.04 -24.51
C ALA A 59 16.10 -2.72 -23.27
N THR A 60 16.07 -3.60 -22.27
CA THR A 60 15.18 -3.47 -21.11
C THR A 60 15.96 -3.36 -19.81
N ALA A 61 15.62 -2.33 -19.02
CA ALA A 61 16.10 -2.18 -17.65
C ALA A 61 15.51 -3.25 -16.73
N PHE A 62 16.16 -3.50 -15.60
CA PHE A 62 15.57 -4.29 -14.53
C PHE A 62 14.38 -3.55 -13.94
N THR A 63 13.30 -4.29 -13.70
CA THR A 63 12.08 -3.84 -13.03
C THR A 63 11.69 -4.85 -11.96
N CYS A 64 11.00 -4.39 -10.92
CA CYS A 64 10.31 -5.26 -9.97
C CYS A 64 8.84 -5.30 -10.35
N THR A 65 8.31 -6.49 -10.62
CA THR A 65 6.88 -6.69 -10.86
C THR A 65 6.25 -7.43 -9.67
N PRO A 66 5.01 -7.05 -9.28
CA PRO A 66 4.18 -7.86 -8.40
C PRO A 66 4.07 -9.29 -8.94
N ARG A 67 4.09 -10.28 -8.05
CA ARG A 67 3.87 -11.68 -8.42
C ARG A 67 2.37 -11.89 -8.68
N GLU A 68 2.00 -12.49 -9.83
CA GLU A 68 0.59 -12.63 -10.24
C GLU A 68 -0.31 -13.33 -9.20
N THR A 69 0.26 -14.15 -8.32
CA THR A 69 -0.45 -14.89 -7.25
C THR A 69 -0.97 -14.02 -6.11
N SER A 70 -0.61 -12.72 -6.03
CA SER A 70 -0.98 -11.89 -4.87
C SER A 70 -2.46 -11.50 -4.81
N LYS A 71 -3.13 -11.43 -5.97
CA LYS A 71 -4.55 -11.03 -6.07
C LYS A 71 -5.53 -11.96 -5.36
N GLU A 72 -5.24 -13.26 -5.28
CA GLU A 72 -6.13 -14.25 -4.64
C GLU A 72 -6.14 -14.13 -3.11
N LYS A 73 -5.00 -13.77 -2.49
CA LYS A 73 -4.89 -13.66 -1.03
C LYS A 73 -5.50 -12.36 -0.48
N MET A 74 -5.53 -11.30 -1.29
CA MET A 74 -6.06 -9.98 -0.89
C MET A 74 -7.58 -9.99 -0.57
N GLU A 75 -8.33 -10.92 -1.15
CA GLU A 75 -9.78 -11.07 -0.94
C GLU A 75 -10.15 -11.82 0.37
N THR A 76 -9.16 -12.30 1.12
CA THR A 76 -9.40 -13.26 2.21
C THR A 76 -9.91 -12.64 3.52
N LEU A 77 -9.40 -11.47 3.94
CA LEU A 77 -9.84 -10.84 5.20
C LEU A 77 -11.28 -10.34 5.10
N LYS A 78 -11.62 -9.64 4.00
CA LYS A 78 -12.99 -9.14 3.78
C LYS A 78 -14.01 -10.27 3.84
N ARG A 79 -13.77 -11.38 3.11
CA ARG A 79 -14.65 -12.55 3.12
C ARG A 79 -14.75 -13.17 4.52
N ALA A 80 -13.64 -13.27 5.24
CA ALA A 80 -13.66 -13.78 6.61
C ALA A 80 -14.57 -12.94 7.51
N LEU A 81 -14.40 -11.61 7.50
CA LEU A 81 -15.20 -10.67 8.30
C LEU A 81 -16.70 -10.74 7.94
N GLN A 82 -17.03 -10.87 6.65
CA GLN A 82 -18.41 -11.03 6.19
C GLN A 82 -19.08 -12.31 6.74
N HIS A 83 -18.34 -13.40 6.90
CA HIS A 83 -18.86 -14.67 7.42
C HIS A 83 -19.00 -14.73 8.96
N LEU A 84 -18.41 -13.78 9.68
CA LEU A 84 -18.53 -13.72 11.13
C LEU A 84 -19.94 -13.32 11.57
N GLY A 85 -20.66 -12.53 10.77
CA GLY A 85 -21.95 -11.95 11.20
C GLY A 85 -21.74 -10.96 12.34
N LEU A 86 -20.93 -9.93 12.09
CA LEU A 86 -20.61 -8.89 13.06
C LEU A 86 -21.81 -7.97 13.27
N ASP A 87 -22.05 -7.56 14.52
CA ASP A 87 -22.99 -6.48 14.84
C ASP A 87 -22.40 -5.10 14.50
N GLU A 88 -23.20 -4.03 14.57
CA GLU A 88 -22.74 -2.68 14.19
C GLU A 88 -21.62 -2.13 15.07
N ASN A 89 -21.58 -2.48 16.36
CA ASN A 89 -20.50 -2.07 17.25
C ASN A 89 -19.19 -2.77 16.87
N GLN A 90 -19.27 -4.07 16.59
CA GLN A 90 -18.14 -4.87 16.11
C GLN A 90 -17.64 -4.37 14.75
N LYS A 91 -18.53 -4.10 13.79
CA LYS A 91 -18.17 -3.54 12.48
C LYS A 91 -17.44 -2.20 12.64
N THR A 92 -17.95 -1.32 13.48
CA THR A 92 -17.34 -0.01 13.76
C THR A 92 -15.95 -0.17 14.37
N ALA A 93 -15.81 -1.05 15.37
CA ALA A 93 -14.52 -1.35 15.99
C ALA A 93 -13.50 -1.93 14.98
N VAL A 94 -13.91 -2.93 14.20
CA VAL A 94 -13.08 -3.56 13.17
C VAL A 94 -12.62 -2.54 12.12
N LYS A 95 -13.51 -1.66 11.66
CA LYS A 95 -13.16 -0.57 10.74
C LYS A 95 -12.05 0.32 11.34
N GLY A 96 -12.20 0.71 12.61
CA GLY A 96 -11.18 1.48 13.32
C GLY A 96 -9.84 0.74 13.44
N PHE A 97 -9.86 -0.57 13.69
CA PHE A 97 -8.64 -1.37 13.76
C PHE A 97 -7.93 -1.47 12.41
N VAL A 98 -8.67 -1.60 11.31
CA VAL A 98 -8.10 -1.62 9.95
C VAL A 98 -7.48 -0.28 9.60
N GLN A 99 -8.14 0.84 9.93
CA GLN A 99 -7.55 2.17 9.72
C GLN A 99 -6.24 2.35 10.50
N GLN A 100 -6.20 1.91 11.76
CA GLN A 100 -4.98 1.91 12.56
C GLN A 100 -3.88 1.02 11.97
N HIS A 101 -4.25 -0.14 11.44
CA HIS A 101 -3.31 -1.04 10.76
C HIS A 101 -2.69 -0.37 9.54
N ASN A 102 -3.51 0.24 8.67
CA ASN A 102 -3.05 0.91 7.46
C ASN A 102 -2.09 2.07 7.81
N ALA A 103 -2.43 2.87 8.83
CA ALA A 103 -1.53 3.91 9.34
C ALA A 103 -0.22 3.36 9.93
N CYS A 104 -0.26 2.19 10.59
CA CYS A 104 0.90 1.52 11.17
C CYS A 104 1.88 1.02 10.09
N ILE A 105 1.37 0.44 9.00
CA ILE A 105 2.21 -0.17 7.97
C ILE A 105 2.73 0.84 6.93
N ALA A 106 2.00 1.92 6.65
CA ALA A 106 2.31 2.83 5.55
C ALA A 106 3.77 3.33 5.54
N PRO A 107 4.34 3.82 6.66
CA PRO A 107 5.74 4.27 6.67
C PRO A 107 6.75 3.15 6.37
N SER A 108 6.44 1.92 6.79
CA SER A 108 7.29 0.75 6.55
C SER A 108 7.26 0.36 5.07
N ILE A 109 6.07 0.39 4.45
CA ILE A 109 5.89 0.12 3.02
C ILE A 109 6.64 1.15 2.17
N ASP A 110 6.48 2.45 2.46
CA ASP A 110 7.17 3.52 1.75
C ASP A 110 8.71 3.37 1.82
N ARG A 111 9.21 2.97 3.00
CA ARG A 111 10.63 2.71 3.22
C ARG A 111 11.13 1.52 2.38
N ILE A 112 10.34 0.46 2.29
CA ILE A 112 10.66 -0.72 1.46
C ILE A 112 10.67 -0.35 -0.02
N HIS A 113 9.65 0.37 -0.51
CA HIS A 113 9.58 0.81 -1.90
C HIS A 113 10.75 1.74 -2.27
N SER A 114 11.08 2.70 -1.40
CA SER A 114 12.23 3.59 -1.61
C SER A 114 13.53 2.81 -1.72
N LEU A 115 13.74 1.81 -0.86
CA LEU A 115 14.88 0.93 -0.92
C LEU A 115 14.92 0.13 -2.23
N HIS A 116 13.80 -0.46 -2.65
CA HIS A 116 13.73 -1.21 -3.90
C HIS A 116 14.08 -0.34 -5.10
N HIS A 117 13.56 0.89 -5.14
CA HIS A 117 13.87 1.88 -6.17
C HIS A 117 15.37 2.21 -6.20
N ASP A 118 15.98 2.45 -5.04
CA ASP A 118 17.41 2.75 -4.96
C ASP A 118 18.30 1.60 -5.43
N LEU A 119 17.95 0.36 -5.08
CA LEU A 119 18.67 -0.85 -5.51
C LEU A 119 18.53 -1.07 -7.01
N LEU A 120 17.32 -0.91 -7.57
CA LEU A 120 17.08 -0.99 -9.01
C LEU A 120 17.86 0.09 -9.76
N ARG A 121 17.87 1.33 -9.27
CA ARG A 121 18.62 2.43 -9.89
C ARG A 121 20.11 2.09 -9.97
N LYS A 122 20.70 1.61 -8.87
CA LYS A 122 22.12 1.20 -8.83
C LYS A 122 22.41 0.05 -9.81
N ALA A 123 21.56 -0.97 -9.83
CA ALA A 123 21.73 -2.09 -10.74
C ALA A 123 21.59 -1.66 -12.21
N ASN A 124 20.64 -0.77 -12.53
CA ASN A 124 20.46 -0.26 -13.88
C ASN A 124 21.61 0.63 -14.35
N ALA A 125 22.28 1.36 -13.45
CA ALA A 125 23.51 2.07 -13.78
C ALA A 125 24.64 1.08 -14.16
N ALA A 126 24.85 0.03 -13.36
CA ALA A 126 25.84 -1.01 -13.68
C ALA A 126 25.52 -1.76 -14.99
N ARG A 127 24.23 -2.03 -15.25
CA ARG A 127 23.77 -2.59 -16.53
C ARG A 127 24.20 -1.71 -17.71
N GLU A 128 24.01 -0.39 -17.61
CA GLU A 128 24.36 0.53 -18.69
C GLU A 128 25.87 0.55 -18.96
N GLU A 129 26.69 0.46 -17.93
CA GLU A 129 28.15 0.32 -18.07
C GLU A 129 28.54 -0.95 -18.85
N TYR A 130 27.88 -2.09 -18.59
CA TYR A 130 28.11 -3.32 -19.37
C TYR A 130 27.71 -3.18 -20.84
N ILE A 131 26.59 -2.49 -21.11
CA ILE A 131 26.13 -2.23 -22.48
C ILE A 131 27.12 -1.32 -23.22
N ILE A 132 27.61 -0.27 -22.57
CA ILE A 132 28.64 0.63 -23.12
C ILE A 132 29.91 -0.17 -23.45
N ALA A 133 30.36 -1.04 -22.54
CA ALA A 133 31.54 -1.88 -22.77
C ALA A 133 31.34 -2.85 -23.96
N TYR A 134 30.16 -3.44 -24.10
CA TYR A 134 29.82 -4.32 -25.21
C TYR A 134 29.80 -3.56 -26.55
N LYS A 135 29.12 -2.41 -26.60
CA LYS A 135 29.07 -1.56 -27.81
C LYS A 135 30.45 -1.04 -28.23
N ALA A 136 31.35 -0.83 -27.26
CA ALA A 136 32.74 -0.47 -27.52
C ALA A 136 33.63 -1.65 -27.91
N GLY A 137 33.09 -2.88 -27.99
CA GLY A 137 33.85 -4.10 -28.31
C GLY A 137 34.81 -4.56 -27.21
N LYS A 138 34.70 -4.02 -25.99
CA LYS A 138 35.56 -4.37 -24.84
C LYS A 138 35.17 -5.70 -24.20
N ILE A 139 33.91 -6.10 -24.33
CA ILE A 139 33.41 -7.41 -23.92
C ILE A 139 32.62 -8.03 -25.07
N THR A 140 32.55 -9.36 -25.09
CA THR A 140 31.76 -10.13 -26.03
C THR A 140 30.30 -10.25 -25.58
N LYS A 141 29.42 -10.69 -26.49
CA LYS A 141 28.01 -10.94 -26.15
C LYS A 141 27.82 -11.99 -25.03
N PRO A 142 28.52 -13.15 -25.04
CA PRO A 142 28.44 -14.10 -23.92
C PRO A 142 28.85 -13.49 -22.58
N GLN A 143 29.89 -12.64 -22.58
CA GLN A 143 30.32 -11.94 -21.36
C GLN A 143 29.29 -10.92 -20.87
N LEU A 144 28.60 -10.21 -21.78
CA LEU A 144 27.50 -9.33 -21.42
C LEU A 144 26.37 -10.11 -20.74
N GLU A 145 25.92 -11.22 -21.35
CA GLU A 145 24.86 -12.06 -20.80
C GLU A 145 25.22 -12.61 -19.41
N GLU A 146 26.46 -13.08 -19.24
CA GLU A 146 26.97 -13.54 -17.95
C GLU A 146 26.97 -12.43 -16.88
N ASN A 147 27.45 -11.23 -17.25
CA ASN A 147 27.48 -10.07 -16.36
C ASN A 147 26.07 -9.63 -15.95
N LEU A 148 25.11 -9.61 -16.88
CA LEU A 148 23.71 -9.29 -16.60
C LEU A 148 23.06 -10.35 -15.70
N ALA A 149 23.35 -11.63 -15.91
CA ALA A 149 22.86 -12.71 -15.07
C ALA A 149 23.39 -12.61 -13.63
N LYS A 150 24.70 -12.36 -13.47
CA LYS A 150 25.34 -12.13 -12.16
C LYS A 150 24.75 -10.91 -11.46
N LEU A 151 24.57 -9.80 -12.18
CA LEU A 151 23.99 -8.57 -11.65
C LEU A 151 22.55 -8.79 -11.17
N ARG A 152 21.73 -9.51 -11.94
CA ARG A 152 20.36 -9.87 -11.55
C ARG A 152 20.35 -10.75 -10.29
N ALA A 153 21.23 -11.75 -10.21
CA ALA A 153 21.32 -12.63 -9.05
C ALA A 153 21.72 -11.84 -7.79
N SER A 154 22.68 -10.93 -7.91
CA SER A 154 23.09 -10.04 -6.82
C SER A 154 21.95 -9.12 -6.38
N LEU A 155 21.26 -8.49 -7.32
CA LEU A 155 20.12 -7.61 -7.04
C LEU A 155 19.00 -8.38 -6.32
N LYS A 156 18.68 -9.61 -6.77
CA LYS A 156 17.69 -10.46 -6.08
C LYS A 156 18.11 -10.77 -4.64
N ALA A 157 19.37 -11.18 -4.44
CA ALA A 157 19.88 -11.49 -3.11
C ALA A 157 19.87 -10.27 -2.19
N GLU A 158 20.22 -9.10 -2.70
CA GLU A 158 20.20 -7.85 -1.95
C GLU A 158 18.76 -7.44 -1.61
N LEU A 159 17.86 -7.41 -2.59
CA LEU A 159 16.44 -7.16 -2.34
C LEU A 159 15.87 -8.12 -1.29
N GLU A 160 16.24 -9.40 -1.32
CA GLU A 160 15.76 -10.41 -0.37
C GLU A 160 16.32 -10.18 1.05
N LYS A 161 17.63 -9.94 1.18
CA LYS A 161 18.33 -9.99 2.47
C LYS A 161 18.64 -8.63 3.08
N HIS A 162 18.32 -7.53 2.41
CA HIS A 162 18.66 -6.19 2.88
C HIS A 162 18.12 -5.92 4.30
N GLU A 163 19.00 -5.53 5.22
CA GLU A 163 18.67 -5.41 6.65
C GLU A 163 17.56 -4.41 6.94
N VAL A 164 17.56 -3.27 6.22
CA VAL A 164 16.50 -2.26 6.34
C VAL A 164 15.16 -2.87 5.98
N LYS A 165 15.07 -3.61 4.87
CA LYS A 165 13.83 -4.30 4.48
C LYS A 165 13.39 -5.28 5.55
N GLN A 166 14.30 -6.11 6.05
CA GLN A 166 14.01 -7.09 7.09
C GLN A 166 13.49 -6.43 8.38
N ARG A 167 14.04 -5.27 8.75
CA ARG A 167 13.53 -4.47 9.88
C ARG A 167 12.11 -3.97 9.63
N GLN A 168 11.85 -3.40 8.45
CA GLN A 168 10.50 -2.90 8.10
C GLN A 168 9.48 -4.05 8.03
N MET A 169 9.85 -5.20 7.46
CA MET A 169 9.00 -6.38 7.41
C MET A 169 8.60 -6.89 8.80
N ARG A 170 9.50 -6.81 9.79
CA ARG A 170 9.15 -7.12 11.19
C ARG A 170 8.08 -6.18 11.74
N LEU A 171 8.16 -4.89 11.43
CA LEU A 171 7.15 -3.90 11.83
C LEU A 171 5.80 -4.18 11.15
N VAL A 172 5.80 -4.44 9.84
CA VAL A 172 4.57 -4.78 9.10
C VAL A 172 3.91 -6.03 9.68
N ARG A 173 4.67 -7.09 9.96
CA ARG A 173 4.16 -8.32 10.59
C ARG A 173 3.60 -8.05 11.99
N LYS A 174 4.26 -7.21 12.79
CA LYS A 174 3.77 -6.79 14.11
C LYS A 174 2.44 -6.03 14.00
N CYS A 175 2.35 -5.03 13.12
CA CYS A 175 1.10 -4.29 12.88
C CYS A 175 -0.04 -5.24 12.43
N ARG A 176 0.26 -6.26 11.62
CA ARG A 176 -0.72 -7.26 11.19
C ARG A 176 -1.17 -8.14 12.34
N GLN A 177 -0.24 -8.61 13.18
CA GLN A 177 -0.57 -9.40 14.36
C GLN A 177 -1.47 -8.62 15.33
N GLU A 178 -1.15 -7.35 15.59
CA GLU A 178 -1.95 -6.47 16.43
C GLU A 178 -3.37 -6.27 15.88
N LEU A 179 -3.52 -6.11 14.56
CA LEU A 179 -4.85 -6.06 13.92
C LEU A 179 -5.64 -7.34 14.20
N LEU A 180 -5.06 -8.51 13.97
CA LEU A 180 -5.75 -9.79 14.18
C LEU A 180 -6.16 -9.98 15.65
N GLN A 181 -5.30 -9.60 16.60
CA GLN A 181 -5.59 -9.67 18.04
C GLN A 181 -6.70 -8.71 18.46
N LYS A 182 -6.71 -7.48 17.92
CA LYS A 182 -7.78 -6.51 18.20
C LYS A 182 -9.13 -6.98 17.68
N ILE A 183 -9.15 -7.60 16.48
CA ILE A 183 -10.36 -8.22 15.94
C ILE A 183 -10.82 -9.35 16.87
N GLU A 184 -9.94 -10.27 17.26
CA GLU A 184 -10.26 -11.38 18.18
C GLU A 184 -10.90 -10.91 19.49
N ALA A 185 -10.40 -9.81 20.06
CA ALA A 185 -10.87 -9.27 21.33
C ALA A 185 -12.32 -8.75 21.30
N VAL A 186 -12.89 -8.45 20.12
CA VAL A 186 -14.28 -7.98 19.99
C VAL A 186 -15.25 -9.08 19.55
N LEU A 187 -14.76 -10.28 19.25
CA LEU A 187 -15.61 -11.40 18.81
C LEU A 187 -16.23 -12.15 19.98
N ASN A 188 -17.47 -12.61 19.80
CA ASN A 188 -18.05 -13.60 20.71
C ASN A 188 -17.51 -15.02 20.41
N GLN A 189 -17.84 -15.98 21.27
CA GLN A 189 -17.32 -17.35 21.18
C GLN A 189 -17.61 -18.02 19.81
N ASN A 190 -18.81 -17.83 19.26
CA ASN A 190 -19.20 -18.44 17.98
C ASN A 190 -18.44 -17.81 16.80
N GLN A 191 -18.27 -16.49 16.82
CA GLN A 191 -17.48 -15.78 15.81
C GLN A 191 -16.00 -16.16 15.90
N LEU A 192 -15.45 -16.29 17.11
CA LEU A 192 -14.05 -16.65 17.34
C LEU A 192 -13.71 -18.03 16.77
N LEU A 193 -14.64 -19.00 16.85
CA LEU A 193 -14.46 -20.31 16.22
C LEU A 193 -14.31 -20.21 14.68
N LYS A 194 -15.18 -19.43 14.03
CA LYS A 194 -15.11 -19.18 12.58
C LYS A 194 -13.81 -18.46 12.21
N TRP A 195 -13.44 -17.46 13.00
CA TRP A 195 -12.22 -16.68 12.83
C TRP A 195 -10.97 -17.56 12.92
N ASN A 196 -10.87 -18.41 13.94
CA ASN A 196 -9.72 -19.31 14.14
C ASN A 196 -9.61 -20.34 13.00
N ASN A 197 -10.73 -20.85 12.49
CA ASN A 197 -10.73 -21.74 11.32
C ASN A 197 -10.19 -21.06 10.06
N TRP A 198 -10.50 -19.77 9.87
CA TRP A 198 -9.93 -19.00 8.77
C TRP A 198 -8.45 -18.69 9.02
N LYS A 199 -8.07 -18.27 10.23
CA LYS A 199 -6.70 -17.89 10.59
C LYS A 199 -5.71 -19.04 10.45
N SER A 200 -6.12 -20.29 10.73
CA SER A 200 -5.27 -21.47 10.52
C SER A 200 -4.93 -21.75 9.06
N ARG A 201 -5.60 -21.09 8.10
CA ARG A 201 -5.31 -21.19 6.66
C ARG A 201 -4.42 -20.06 6.15
N LEU A 202 -4.11 -19.06 6.99
CA LEU A 202 -3.21 -17.96 6.67
C LEU A 202 -1.74 -18.30 6.94
N SER A 203 -1.48 -19.31 7.79
CA SER A 203 -0.13 -19.79 8.14
C SER A 203 0.46 -20.66 7.05
#